data_AF-A0A381Y3G9-F1
#
_entry.id   AF-A0A381Y3G9-F1
#
_cell.length_a   1.000
_cell.length_b   1.000
_cell.length_c   1.000
_cell.angle_alpha   90.00
_cell.angle_beta   90.00
_cell.angle_gamma   90.00
#
_symmetry.space_group_name_H-M   'P 1'
#
loop_
_entity.id
_entity.type
_entity.pdbx_description
1 polymer ?
#
loop_
_entity_poly.entity_id
_entity_poly.type
_entity_poly.pdbx_seq_one_letter_code
_entity_poly.pdbx_strand_id
1 'polypeptide(L)'
;MRTPTNLMWAPRPGWATVRLVGTCADRSLRRGEIVLHTPSDDYDIPGQDDGLNAGTLVIILHEAARLVEDDLHLVPEQAVVAIGEELP
;
A
#
# COMPACT_ATOMS: atom_id res chain seq x y z
N MET A 1 10.66 -18.98 6.73
CA MET A 1 10.57 -19.08 5.26
C MET A 1 11.38 -17.92 4.69
N ARG A 2 12.31 -18.20 3.76
CA ARG A 2 13.15 -17.16 3.14
C ARG A 2 12.33 -16.45 2.07
N THR A 3 12.07 -15.15 2.24
CA THR A 3 11.49 -14.30 1.21
C THR A 3 12.41 -14.33 -0.03
N PRO A 4 11.90 -14.65 -1.23
CA PRO A 4 12.74 -14.72 -2.40
C PRO A 4 13.30 -13.33 -2.72
N THR A 5 14.58 -13.30 -3.06
CA THR A 5 15.43 -12.15 -3.38
C THR A 5 15.03 -11.50 -4.72
N ASN A 6 13.78 -11.12 -4.90
CA ASN A 6 13.37 -10.21 -5.97
C ASN A 6 13.44 -8.78 -5.45
N LEU A 7 14.69 -8.30 -5.33
CA LEU A 7 15.11 -6.91 -5.11
C LEU A 7 14.59 -5.91 -6.17
N MET A 8 13.72 -6.33 -7.10
CA MET A 8 13.35 -5.58 -8.30
C MET A 8 12.07 -4.74 -8.17
N TRP A 9 11.31 -4.93 -7.08
CA TRP A 9 10.01 -4.27 -6.88
C TRP A 9 9.95 -3.40 -5.61
N ALA A 10 11.10 -3.02 -5.04
CA ALA A 10 11.09 -2.03 -3.98
C ALA A 10 10.45 -0.74 -4.53
N PRO A 11 9.33 -0.27 -3.97
CA PRO A 11 8.72 0.97 -4.42
C PRO A 11 9.76 2.09 -4.36
N ARG A 12 9.68 3.05 -5.28
CA ARG A 12 10.44 4.30 -5.10
C ARG A 12 9.95 4.97 -3.81
N PRO A 13 10.76 5.82 -3.15
CA PRO A 13 10.26 6.67 -2.08
C PRO A 13 8.94 7.35 -2.49
N GLY A 14 7.94 7.35 -1.61
CA GLY A 14 6.61 7.85 -1.92
C GLY A 14 5.63 6.79 -2.42
N TRP A 15 5.97 5.50 -2.34
CA TRP A 15 5.15 4.41 -2.87
C TRP A 15 5.03 3.23 -1.90
N ALA A 16 3.89 2.56 -2.01
CA ALA A 16 3.58 1.30 -1.37
C ALA A 16 3.27 0.22 -2.41
N THR A 17 3.70 -1.01 -2.12
CA THR A 17 3.16 -2.22 -2.74
C THR A 17 2.00 -2.71 -1.89
N VAL A 18 0.83 -2.83 -2.52
CA VAL A 18 -0.44 -3.13 -1.87
C VAL A 18 -1.06 -4.36 -2.50
N ARG A 19 -1.40 -5.36 -1.68
CA ARG A 19 -2.25 -6.47 -2.11
C ARG A 19 -3.70 -6.06 -1.98
N LEU A 20 -4.50 -6.18 -3.04
CA LEU A 20 -5.93 -5.88 -2.95
C LEU A 20 -6.68 -7.02 -2.26
N VAL A 21 -7.40 -6.70 -1.20
CA VAL A 21 -8.14 -7.69 -0.38
C VAL A 21 -9.66 -7.50 -0.41
N GLY A 22 -10.15 -6.46 -1.07
CA GLY A 22 -11.59 -6.24 -1.25
C GLY A 22 -11.96 -4.91 -1.89
N THR A 23 -13.27 -4.71 -2.05
CA THR A 23 -13.86 -3.48 -2.57
C THR A 23 -14.50 -2.66 -1.47
N CYS A 24 -14.54 -1.34 -1.66
CA CYS A 24 -15.33 -0.45 -0.81
C CYS A 24 -16.74 -0.26 -1.41
N ALA A 25 -17.65 0.32 -0.63
CA ALA A 25 -18.98 0.70 -1.14
C ALA A 25 -18.87 1.77 -2.24
N ASP A 26 -17.93 2.70 -2.08
CA ASP A 26 -17.51 3.61 -3.14
C ASP A 26 -16.56 2.89 -4.12
N ARG A 27 -16.91 2.90 -5.41
CA ARG A 27 -16.14 2.24 -6.48
C ARG A 27 -14.84 2.95 -6.83
N SER A 28 -14.68 4.21 -6.43
CA SER A 28 -13.42 4.94 -6.54
C SER A 28 -12.38 4.48 -5.51
N LEU A 29 -12.80 3.67 -4.53
CA LEU A 29 -11.96 3.19 -3.43
C LEU A 29 -11.77 1.67 -3.48
N ARG A 30 -10.60 1.21 -3.04
CA ARG A 30 -10.32 -0.21 -2.83
C ARG A 30 -9.68 -0.45 -1.48
N ARG A 31 -9.91 -1.65 -0.93
CA ARG A 31 -9.27 -2.10 0.30
C ARG A 31 -8.05 -2.93 -0.04
N GLY A 32 -6.94 -2.66 0.64
CA GLY A 32 -5.69 -3.34 0.46
C GLY A 32 -4.97 -3.65 1.77
N GLU A 33 -3.93 -4.45 1.64
CA GLU A 33 -2.96 -4.77 2.69
C GLU A 33 -1.58 -4.34 2.19
N ILE A 34 -0.82 -3.63 3.04
CA ILE A 34 0.54 -3.21 2.71
C ILE A 34 1.46 -4.43 2.72
N VAL A 35 2.17 -4.63 1.61
CA VAL A 35 3.18 -5.69 1.48
C VAL A 35 4.57 -5.11 1.71
N LEU A 36 4.81 -3.93 1.16
CA LEU A 36 6.07 -3.20 1.28
C LEU A 36 5.79 -1.70 1.14
N HIS A 37 6.45 -0.89 1.95
CA HIS A 37 6.35 0.56 1.88
C HIS A 37 7.75 1.17 1.84
N THR A 38 7.92 2.20 1.03
CA THR A 38 9.17 2.98 0.96
C THR A 38 8.80 4.44 1.17
N PRO A 39 8.79 4.91 2.43
CA PRO A 39 8.32 6.25 2.78
C PRO A 39 9.09 7.33 2.01
N SER A 40 8.39 8.38 1.60
CA SER A 40 9.03 9.63 1.16
C SER A 40 9.37 10.53 2.35
N ASP A 41 10.46 11.29 2.26
CA ASP A 41 10.78 12.36 3.22
C ASP A 41 9.83 13.57 3.08
N ASP A 42 9.11 13.66 1.95
CA ASP A 42 8.29 14.82 1.58
C ASP A 42 6.79 14.67 1.94
N TYR A 43 6.35 13.50 2.42
CA TYR A 43 4.93 13.22 2.62
C TYR A 43 4.64 12.43 3.90
N ASP A 44 4.00 13.10 4.85
CA ASP A 44 3.49 12.45 6.06
C ASP A 44 2.13 11.81 5.79
N ILE A 45 2.02 10.51 6.04
CA ILE A 45 0.75 9.81 5.93
C ILE A 45 -0.11 10.17 7.15
N PRO A 46 -1.35 10.67 6.97
CA PRO A 46 -2.17 11.12 8.09
C PRO A 46 -2.40 10.02 9.13
N GLY A 47 -1.89 10.24 10.34
CA GLY A 47 -2.06 9.33 11.48
C GLY A 47 -0.95 8.30 11.67
N GLN A 48 0.16 8.36 10.92
CA GLN A 48 1.27 7.42 11.08
C GLN A 48 2.64 8.05 10.77
N ASP A 49 3.43 8.30 11.83
CA ASP A 49 4.73 8.99 11.75
C ASP A 49 5.87 8.09 11.24
N ASP A 50 5.76 6.77 11.42
CA ASP A 50 6.81 5.80 11.07
C ASP A 50 6.60 5.12 9.68
N GLY A 51 5.63 5.61 8.90
CA GLY A 51 5.22 5.01 7.63
C GLY A 51 4.38 3.73 7.80
N LEU A 52 4.01 3.09 6.69
CA LEU A 52 3.13 1.92 6.67
C LEU A 52 3.87 0.59 6.88
N ASN A 53 3.51 -0.15 7.93
CA ASN A 53 4.06 -1.49 8.16
C ASN A 53 3.47 -2.51 7.18
N ALA A 54 4.22 -3.58 6.91
CA ALA A 54 3.67 -4.73 6.21
C ALA A 54 2.55 -5.38 7.05
N GLY A 55 1.44 -5.74 6.42
CA GLY A 55 0.24 -6.26 7.08
C GLY A 55 -0.79 -5.19 7.48
N THR A 56 -0.42 -3.89 7.43
CA THR A 56 -1.36 -2.79 7.69
C THR A 56 -2.46 -2.78 6.63
N LEU A 57 -3.72 -2.68 7.08
CA LEU A 57 -4.85 -2.50 6.19
C LEU A 57 -4.97 -1.04 5.75
N VAL A 58 -5.27 -0.83 4.47
CA VAL A 58 -5.43 0.51 3.91
C VAL A 58 -6.65 0.60 2.99
N ILE A 59 -7.18 1.82 2.87
CA ILE A 59 -8.09 2.21 1.80
C ILE A 59 -7.31 3.10 0.83
N ILE A 60 -7.40 2.78 -0.45
CA ILE A 60 -6.67 3.48 -1.52
C ILE A 60 -7.61 4.00 -2.60
N LEU A 61 -7.16 5.02 -3.33
CA LEU A 61 -7.78 5.43 -4.59
C LEU A 61 -7.56 4.36 -5.65
N HIS A 62 -8.64 3.84 -6.22
CA HIS A 62 -8.60 2.80 -7.24
C HIS A 62 -7.78 3.22 -8.46
N GLU A 63 -7.96 4.44 -8.95
CA GLU A 63 -7.33 4.94 -10.18
C GLU A 63 -5.80 5.10 -10.06
N ALA A 64 -5.30 5.22 -8.84
CA ALA A 64 -3.88 5.35 -8.56
C ALA A 64 -3.16 4.00 -8.50
N ALA A 65 -3.90 2.89 -8.33
CA ALA A 65 -3.34 1.56 -8.21
C ALA A 65 -2.88 1.02 -9.57
N ARG A 66 -1.60 0.67 -9.67
CA ARG A 66 -0.99 0.09 -10.88
C ARG A 66 -0.66 -1.37 -10.63
N LEU A 67 -1.33 -2.28 -11.33
CA LEU A 67 -1.05 -3.71 -11.26
C LEU A 67 0.41 -3.98 -11.64
N VAL A 68 1.10 -4.72 -10.77
CA VAL A 68 2.49 -5.14 -10.98
C VAL A 68 2.57 -6.63 -11.24
N GLU A 69 2.02 -7.43 -10.33
CA GLU A 69 2.10 -8.89 -10.37
C GLU A 69 0.91 -9.48 -9.60
N ASP A 70 0.19 -10.44 -10.18
CA ASP A 70 -0.99 -11.09 -9.59
C ASP A 70 -2.03 -10.12 -8.98
N ASP A 71 -2.04 -9.98 -7.66
CA ASP A 71 -2.93 -9.09 -6.89
C ASP A 71 -2.19 -7.89 -6.26
N LEU A 72 -0.89 -7.76 -6.54
CA LEU A 72 0.00 -6.70 -6.06
C LEU A 72 -0.07 -5.46 -6.96
N HIS A 73 -0.28 -4.32 -6.32
CA HIS A 73 -0.41 -3.03 -6.96
C HIS A 73 0.59 -2.05 -6.37
N LEU A 74 1.24 -1.26 -7.22
CA LEU A 74 1.96 -0.07 -6.79
C LEU A 74 0.99 1.09 -6.61
N VAL A 75 1.07 1.73 -5.45
CA VAL A 75 0.20 2.82 -5.04
C VAL A 75 1.07 3.95 -4.49
N PRO A 76 0.92 5.19 -4.97
CA PRO A 76 1.62 6.32 -4.36
C PRO A 76 1.04 6.59 -2.96
N GLU A 77 1.89 6.99 -2.01
CA GLU A 77 1.50 7.25 -0.61
C GLU A 77 0.32 8.21 -0.49
N GLN A 78 0.31 9.27 -1.30
CA GLN A 78 -0.77 10.25 -1.36
C GLN A 78 -2.14 9.70 -1.79
N ALA A 79 -2.18 8.48 -2.33
CA ALA A 79 -3.42 7.80 -2.71
C ALA A 79 -3.94 6.86 -1.60
N VAL A 80 -3.22 6.71 -0.49
CA VAL A 80 -3.71 6.08 0.72
C VAL A 80 -4.57 7.09 1.47
N VAL A 81 -5.87 6.81 1.59
CA VAL A 81 -6.85 7.75 2.15
C VAL A 81 -7.33 7.37 3.55
N ALA A 82 -7.06 6.14 3.99
CA ALA A 82 -7.30 5.69 5.35
C ALA A 82 -6.41 4.50 5.71
N ILE A 83 -6.06 4.41 6.99
CA ILE A 83 -5.33 3.29 7.60
C ILE A 83 -6.28 2.58 8.57
N GLY A 84 -6.27 1.25 8.53
CA GLY A 84 -6.97 0.37 9.47
C GLY A 84 -5.98 -0.43 10.31
N GLU A 85 -6.51 -1.20 11.26
CA GLU A 85 -5.69 -2.07 12.11
C GLU A 85 -5.02 -3.19 11.29
N GLU A 86 -3.86 -3.67 11.76
CA GLU A 86 -3.21 -4.86 11.22
C GLU A 86 -4.11 -6.09 11.43
N LEU A 87 -4.20 -6.97 10.44
CA LEU A 87 -4.94 -8.22 10.59
C LEU A 87 -4.16 -9.15 11.55
N PRO A 88 -4.84 -9.82 12.51
CA PRO A 88 -4.21 -10.74 13.45
C PRO A 88 -3.70 -12.04 12.79
#